data_AF-A0AAP2DXN2-F1
#
_entry.id   AF-A0AAP2DXN2-F1
#
_cell.length_a   1.000
_cell.length_b   1.000
_cell.length_c   1.000
_cell.angle_alpha   90.00
_cell.angle_beta   90.00
_cell.angle_gamma   90.00
#
_symmetry.space_group_name_H-M   'P 1'
#
loop_
_entity.id
_entity.type
_entity.pdbx_description
1 polymer ?
#
loop_
_entity_poly.entity_id
_entity_poly.type
_entity_poly.pdbx_seq_one_letter_code
_entity_poly.pdbx_strand_id
1 'polypeptide(L)'
;MRSFRRLTISTLIAVYVLILVGGVVRSTGSGMGCPDWPKCFGQWVPPTSVESLPDNYKEIYAAHREKKNQRFAKYLHLIGMDETADKILKDPTVLQEADFNPTKTMIEYLNRLTGVIIGFLILAVFISSIRFRRTEPRLTTVSLLSFLLVCFQGWIGSFVVSTNLTPWTITVHMFLALLLVAMLFYLVHRASYATMIDSSTGFWWLLACMGVLLVQVLLGTQVREALDEVATYAVREQWIANLGDAFILHRSFSWIVLLLHVGLILKLRKTDGAKAFLLTLIVLILGTILTGVSMAWFAVPPYLQPVHLLLASLTFGLQFMLLLKLNRKEKPVAALS
;
A
#
# COMPACT_ATOMS: atom_id res chain seq x y z
N MET A 1 -26.35 -0.22 12.18
CA MET A 1 -24.91 0.06 12.33
C MET A 1 -24.01 -1.18 12.36
N ARG A 2 -24.34 -2.23 13.14
CA ARG A 2 -23.46 -3.42 13.34
C ARG A 2 -23.03 -4.14 12.06
N SER A 3 -23.96 -4.42 11.15
CA SER A 3 -23.67 -5.10 9.86
C SER A 3 -22.73 -4.26 8.97
N PHE A 4 -22.97 -2.95 8.85
CA PHE A 4 -22.07 -2.04 8.13
C PHE A 4 -20.65 -2.09 8.70
N ARG A 5 -20.52 -2.00 10.03
CA ARG A 5 -19.22 -2.09 10.71
C ARG A 5 -18.50 -3.41 10.41
N ARG A 6 -19.19 -4.55 10.49
CA ARG A 6 -18.59 -5.87 10.19
C ARG A 6 -18.09 -5.92 8.75
N LEU A 7 -18.91 -5.46 7.80
CA LEU A 7 -18.51 -5.37 6.39
C LEU A 7 -17.25 -4.51 6.22
N THR A 8 -17.22 -3.29 6.79
CA THR A 8 -16.06 -2.40 6.70
C THR A 8 -14.80 -3.01 7.34
N ILE A 9 -14.92 -3.72 8.45
CA ILE A 9 -13.78 -4.41 9.09
C ILE A 9 -13.28 -5.54 8.18
N SER A 10 -14.17 -6.36 7.62
CA SER A 10 -13.79 -7.41 6.67
C SER A 10 -13.10 -6.83 5.43
N THR A 11 -13.61 -5.71 4.89
CA THR A 11 -12.98 -4.97 3.78
C THR A 11 -11.60 -4.46 4.17
N LEU A 12 -11.44 -3.88 5.36
CA LEU A 12 -10.15 -3.39 5.86
C LEU A 12 -9.12 -4.51 6.00
N ILE A 13 -9.53 -5.67 6.53
CA ILE A 13 -8.67 -6.86 6.62
C ILE A 13 -8.27 -7.32 5.21
N ALA A 14 -9.21 -7.38 4.28
CA ALA A 14 -8.92 -7.75 2.89
C ALA A 14 -7.94 -6.78 2.23
N VAL A 15 -8.04 -5.47 2.49
CA VAL A 15 -7.06 -4.47 2.00
C VAL A 15 -5.66 -4.74 2.55
N TYR A 16 -5.50 -5.09 3.82
CA TYR A 16 -4.19 -5.48 4.36
C TYR A 16 -3.64 -6.76 3.73
N VAL A 17 -4.50 -7.74 3.46
CA VAL A 17 -4.11 -8.93 2.69
C VAL A 17 -3.64 -8.54 1.29
N LEU A 18 -4.31 -7.62 0.60
CA LEU A 18 -3.87 -7.12 -0.70
C LEU A 18 -2.53 -6.37 -0.63
N ILE A 19 -2.29 -5.56 0.42
CA ILE A 19 -0.99 -4.90 0.62
C ILE A 19 0.12 -5.96 0.74
N LEU A 20 -0.12 -7.03 1.50
CA LEU A 20 0.82 -8.15 1.62
C LEU A 20 1.06 -8.84 0.28
N VAL A 21 -0.02 -9.21 -0.43
CA VAL A 21 0.06 -9.89 -1.74
C VAL A 21 0.76 -9.00 -2.78
N GLY A 22 0.47 -7.71 -2.82
CA GLY A 22 1.15 -6.75 -3.68
C GLY A 22 2.65 -6.64 -3.37
N GLY A 23 3.02 -6.66 -2.09
CA GLY A 23 4.42 -6.78 -1.67
C GLY A 23 5.07 -8.07 -2.18
N VAL A 24 4.37 -9.20 -2.14
CA VAL A 24 4.86 -10.49 -2.69
C VAL A 24 5.07 -10.40 -4.19
N VAL A 25 4.12 -9.81 -4.93
CA VAL A 25 4.25 -9.59 -6.39
C VAL A 25 5.53 -8.81 -6.71
N ARG A 26 5.81 -7.72 -5.97
CA ARG A 26 7.00 -6.89 -6.19
C ARG A 26 8.29 -7.63 -5.81
N SER A 27 8.35 -8.24 -4.63
CA SER A 27 9.56 -8.90 -4.11
C SER A 27 9.96 -10.17 -4.86
N THR A 28 9.00 -10.84 -5.52
CA THR A 28 9.25 -12.02 -6.37
C THR A 28 9.53 -11.66 -7.84
N GLY A 29 9.46 -10.37 -8.21
CA GLY A 29 9.58 -9.92 -9.59
C GLY A 29 8.42 -10.41 -10.47
N SER A 30 7.25 -10.66 -9.86
CA SER A 30 6.05 -11.13 -10.56
C SER A 30 5.20 -9.98 -11.13
N GLY A 31 5.56 -8.71 -10.89
CA GLY A 31 4.78 -7.55 -11.31
C GLY A 31 4.67 -7.30 -12.82
N MET A 32 5.33 -8.13 -13.64
CA MET A 32 5.22 -8.14 -15.11
C MET A 32 4.78 -9.52 -15.63
N GLY A 33 4.22 -10.38 -14.77
CA GLY A 33 3.70 -11.69 -15.14
C GLY A 33 2.43 -11.62 -16.01
N CYS A 34 1.66 -10.54 -15.97
CA CYS A 34 0.48 -10.34 -16.82
C CYS A 34 0.61 -9.04 -17.66
N PRO A 35 0.84 -9.13 -18.98
CA PRO A 35 1.15 -7.95 -19.80
C PRO A 35 -0.06 -7.04 -20.11
N ASP A 36 -1.27 -7.59 -20.16
CA ASP A 36 -2.51 -6.88 -20.46
C ASP A 36 -3.43 -6.85 -19.23
N TRP A 37 -4.47 -6.02 -19.23
CA TRP A 37 -5.55 -5.97 -18.23
C TRP A 37 -6.83 -5.55 -18.94
N PRO A 38 -8.04 -6.11 -18.65
CA PRO A 38 -8.43 -6.94 -17.50
C PRO A 38 -8.16 -8.43 -17.63
N LYS A 39 -7.72 -8.89 -18.80
CA LYS A 39 -7.29 -10.27 -19.05
C LYS A 39 -5.81 -10.44 -18.67
N CYS A 40 -5.30 -11.67 -18.78
CA CYS A 40 -3.87 -11.98 -18.68
C CYS A 40 -3.50 -12.90 -19.85
N PHE A 41 -2.59 -12.44 -20.70
CA PHE A 41 -2.31 -13.01 -22.01
C PHE A 41 -3.57 -13.15 -22.89
N GLY A 42 -4.47 -12.16 -22.86
CA GLY A 42 -5.72 -12.19 -23.64
C GLY A 42 -6.76 -13.21 -23.16
N GLN A 43 -6.50 -13.92 -22.06
CA GLN A 43 -7.36 -14.95 -21.47
C GLN A 43 -7.88 -14.53 -20.08
N TRP A 44 -9.06 -15.03 -19.70
CA TRP A 44 -9.64 -14.78 -18.36
C TRP A 44 -9.04 -15.68 -17.29
N VAL A 45 -8.62 -16.88 -17.66
CA VAL A 45 -7.80 -17.80 -16.87
C VAL A 45 -6.40 -17.73 -17.47
N PRO A 46 -5.35 -17.43 -16.69
CA PRO A 46 -4.02 -17.26 -17.25
C PRO A 46 -3.49 -18.60 -17.81
N PRO A 47 -2.69 -18.55 -18.89
CA PRO A 47 -2.05 -19.72 -19.44
C PRO A 47 -1.10 -20.38 -18.42
N THR A 48 -0.94 -21.69 -18.53
CA THR A 48 -0.07 -22.50 -17.65
C THR A 48 1.22 -22.94 -18.32
N SER A 49 1.38 -22.71 -19.64
CA SER A 49 2.55 -23.10 -20.41
C SER A 49 2.82 -22.13 -21.57
N VAL A 50 4.08 -22.02 -22.00
CA VAL A 50 4.48 -21.09 -23.08
C VAL A 50 3.83 -21.49 -24.41
N GLU A 51 3.63 -22.80 -24.65
CA GLU A 51 3.08 -23.34 -25.90
C GLU A 51 1.64 -22.90 -26.17
N SER A 52 0.95 -22.39 -25.14
CA SER A 52 -0.39 -21.82 -25.29
C SER A 52 -0.40 -20.37 -25.78
N LEU A 53 0.78 -19.77 -25.96
CA LEU A 53 0.97 -18.41 -26.46
C LEU A 53 1.38 -18.42 -27.94
N PRO A 54 1.00 -17.37 -28.71
CA PRO A 54 1.57 -17.15 -30.03
C PRO A 54 3.09 -17.00 -29.98
N ASP A 55 3.81 -17.45 -31.02
CA ASP A 55 5.27 -17.33 -31.10
C ASP A 55 5.76 -15.88 -30.96
N ASN A 56 4.95 -14.93 -31.44
CA ASN A 56 5.22 -13.49 -31.40
C ASN A 56 4.54 -12.75 -30.24
N TYR A 57 4.28 -13.45 -29.12
CA TYR A 57 3.58 -12.84 -27.98
C TYR A 57 4.30 -11.61 -27.44
N LYS A 58 5.64 -11.61 -27.41
CA LYS A 58 6.44 -10.49 -26.90
C LYS A 58 6.21 -9.22 -27.73
N GLU A 59 6.19 -9.31 -29.06
CA GLU A 59 5.91 -8.13 -29.90
C GLU A 59 4.47 -7.64 -29.72
N ILE A 60 3.50 -8.56 -29.60
CA ILE A 60 2.08 -8.21 -29.39
C ILE A 60 1.93 -7.39 -28.10
N TYR A 61 2.52 -7.85 -27.00
CA TYR A 61 2.36 -7.21 -25.70
C TYR A 61 3.24 -5.97 -25.53
N ALA A 62 4.43 -5.92 -26.14
CA ALA A 62 5.22 -4.70 -26.24
C ALA A 62 4.43 -3.58 -26.94
N ALA A 63 3.78 -3.87 -28.07
CA ALA A 63 2.94 -2.91 -28.78
C ALA A 63 1.70 -2.50 -27.96
N HIS A 64 1.12 -3.41 -27.18
CA HIS A 64 0.04 -3.08 -26.25
C HIS A 64 0.50 -2.09 -25.17
N ARG A 65 1.67 -2.35 -24.57
CA ARG A 65 2.28 -1.53 -23.53
C ARG A 65 2.66 -0.15 -24.06
N GLU A 66 3.21 -0.08 -25.27
CA GLU A 66 3.53 1.18 -25.95
C GLU A 66 2.30 2.10 -26.06
N LYS A 67 1.19 1.58 -26.62
CA LYS A 67 -0.07 2.34 -26.76
C LYS A 67 -0.61 2.83 -25.42
N LYS A 68 -0.44 2.03 -24.36
CA LYS A 68 -0.87 2.38 -23.01
C LYS A 68 -0.01 3.50 -22.43
N ASN A 69 1.31 3.43 -22.60
CA ASN A 69 2.22 4.46 -22.11
C ASN A 69 2.11 5.77 -22.90
N GLN A 70 1.81 5.72 -24.21
CA GLN A 70 1.45 6.91 -24.99
C GLN A 70 0.21 7.62 -24.43
N ARG A 71 -0.82 6.88 -23.99
CA ARG A 71 -1.98 7.48 -23.31
C ARG A 71 -1.61 8.06 -21.96
N PHE A 72 -0.76 7.37 -21.20
CA PHE A 72 -0.30 7.84 -19.90
C PHE A 72 0.51 9.14 -20.03
N ALA A 73 1.42 9.21 -21.00
CA ALA A 73 2.20 10.39 -21.32
C ALA A 73 1.30 11.60 -21.61
N LYS A 74 0.20 11.42 -22.37
CA LYS A 74 -0.78 12.50 -22.58
C LYS A 74 -1.36 13.03 -21.27
N TYR A 75 -1.68 12.18 -20.31
CA TYR A 75 -2.14 12.63 -19.00
C TYR A 75 -1.05 13.36 -18.22
N LEU A 76 0.20 12.91 -18.32
CA LEU A 76 1.35 13.56 -17.68
C LEU A 76 1.62 14.96 -18.26
N HIS A 77 1.58 15.11 -19.59
CA HIS A 77 1.67 16.42 -20.25
C HIS A 77 0.56 17.37 -19.78
N LEU A 78 -0.68 16.89 -19.63
CA LEU A 78 -1.80 17.72 -19.16
C LEU A 78 -1.62 18.24 -17.72
N ILE A 79 -0.88 17.54 -16.88
CA ILE A 79 -0.60 17.96 -15.50
C ILE A 79 0.78 18.64 -15.34
N GLY A 80 1.45 18.96 -16.46
CA GLY A 80 2.75 19.67 -16.48
C GLY A 80 3.96 18.79 -16.14
N MET A 81 3.86 17.46 -16.31
CA MET A 81 4.93 16.50 -16.08
C MET A 81 5.61 16.06 -17.39
N ASP A 82 5.98 17.02 -18.24
CA ASP A 82 6.49 16.77 -19.60
C ASP A 82 7.78 15.93 -19.61
N GLU A 83 8.73 16.24 -18.71
CA GLU A 83 10.00 15.50 -18.62
C GLU A 83 9.79 14.02 -18.26
N THR A 84 8.87 13.75 -17.33
CA THR A 84 8.56 12.37 -16.91
C THR A 84 7.86 11.62 -18.05
N ALA A 85 6.97 12.28 -18.78
CA ALA A 85 6.28 11.71 -19.93
C ALA A 85 7.29 11.30 -21.03
N ASP A 86 8.20 12.21 -21.38
CA ASP A 86 9.24 11.98 -22.38
C ASP A 86 10.20 10.86 -21.95
N LYS A 87 10.60 10.82 -20.68
CA LYS A 87 11.47 9.78 -20.14
C LYS A 87 10.84 8.40 -20.28
N ILE A 88 9.54 8.25 -20.02
CA ILE A 88 8.81 6.98 -20.16
C ILE A 88 8.76 6.55 -21.64
N LEU A 89 8.55 7.50 -22.56
CA LEU A 89 8.43 7.18 -23.99
C LEU A 89 9.77 6.87 -24.67
N LYS A 90 10.87 7.45 -24.17
CA LYS A 90 12.22 7.25 -24.73
C LYS A 90 12.96 6.04 -24.13
N ASP A 91 12.47 5.46 -23.03
CA ASP A 91 13.10 4.32 -22.37
C ASP A 91 12.82 3.00 -23.13
N PRO A 92 13.84 2.38 -23.75
CA PRO A 92 13.65 1.15 -24.51
C PRO A 92 13.36 -0.05 -23.61
N THR A 93 13.74 -0.01 -22.32
CA THR A 93 13.49 -1.10 -21.37
C THR A 93 12.01 -1.30 -21.09
N VAL A 94 11.21 -0.23 -21.26
CA VAL A 94 9.77 -0.27 -21.09
C VAL A 94 9.13 -1.25 -22.07
N LEU A 95 9.68 -1.42 -23.27
CA LEU A 95 9.14 -2.34 -24.29
C LEU A 95 9.73 -3.76 -24.20
N GLN A 96 10.68 -4.01 -23.28
CA GLN A 96 11.25 -5.34 -23.09
C GLN A 96 10.32 -6.19 -22.23
N GLU A 97 9.62 -7.13 -22.86
CA GLU A 97 8.76 -8.06 -22.16
C GLU A 97 9.57 -9.20 -21.51
N ALA A 98 9.18 -9.54 -20.27
CA ALA A 98 9.78 -10.65 -19.54
C ALA A 98 9.42 -12.00 -20.18
N ASP A 99 10.28 -12.99 -19.97
CA ASP A 99 9.97 -14.37 -20.35
C ASP A 99 8.75 -14.88 -19.57
N PHE A 100 7.91 -15.65 -20.26
CA PHE A 100 6.73 -16.23 -19.64
C PHE A 100 7.13 -17.19 -18.53
N ASN A 101 6.52 -17.00 -17.35
CA ASN A 101 6.71 -17.88 -16.21
C ASN A 101 5.36 -18.15 -15.54
N PRO A 102 4.84 -19.40 -15.55
CA PRO A 102 3.52 -19.71 -15.03
C PRO A 102 3.30 -19.27 -13.58
N THR A 103 4.32 -19.41 -12.73
CA THR A 103 4.25 -19.05 -11.31
C THR A 103 4.13 -17.55 -11.12
N LYS A 104 4.96 -16.76 -11.82
CA LYS A 104 4.91 -15.29 -11.75
C LYS A 104 3.58 -14.76 -12.29
N THR A 105 3.11 -15.31 -13.41
CA THR A 105 1.81 -15.00 -14.02
C THR A 105 0.68 -15.24 -13.03
N MET A 106 0.66 -16.40 -12.35
CA MET A 106 -0.37 -16.72 -11.37
C MET A 106 -0.32 -15.82 -10.14
N ILE A 107 0.87 -15.49 -9.63
CA ILE A 107 1.05 -14.57 -8.50
C ILE A 107 0.45 -13.19 -8.83
N GLU A 108 0.73 -12.66 -10.02
CA GLU A 108 0.17 -11.36 -10.43
C GLU A 108 -1.34 -11.43 -10.68
N TYR A 109 -1.82 -12.50 -11.32
CA TYR A 109 -3.24 -12.69 -11.58
C TYR A 109 -4.05 -12.76 -10.28
N LEU A 110 -3.58 -13.50 -9.27
CA LEU A 110 -4.22 -13.58 -7.96
C LEU A 110 -4.26 -12.22 -7.25
N ASN A 111 -3.19 -11.42 -7.37
CA ASN A 111 -3.18 -10.05 -6.86
C ASN A 111 -4.24 -9.17 -7.53
N ARG A 112 -4.37 -9.24 -8.86
CA ARG A 112 -5.38 -8.49 -9.63
C ARG A 112 -6.80 -8.92 -9.27
N LEU A 113 -7.05 -10.23 -9.16
CA LEU A 113 -8.34 -10.78 -8.74
C LEU A 113 -8.71 -10.31 -7.32
N THR A 114 -7.75 -10.36 -6.39
CA THR A 114 -7.92 -9.84 -5.03
C THR A 114 -8.29 -8.35 -5.05
N GLY A 115 -7.63 -7.55 -5.91
CA GLY A 115 -7.97 -6.14 -6.12
C GLY A 115 -9.41 -5.91 -6.60
N VAL A 116 -9.89 -6.70 -7.55
CA VAL A 116 -11.28 -6.64 -8.03
C VAL A 116 -12.27 -6.99 -6.92
N ILE A 117 -12.00 -8.04 -6.15
CA ILE A 117 -12.82 -8.43 -4.99
C ILE A 117 -12.91 -7.27 -3.99
N ILE A 118 -11.79 -6.61 -3.69
CA ILE A 118 -11.76 -5.45 -2.79
C ILE A 118 -12.55 -4.27 -3.35
N GLY A 119 -12.47 -4.02 -4.66
CA GLY A 119 -13.32 -3.03 -5.33
C GLY A 119 -14.81 -3.28 -5.08
N PHE A 120 -15.27 -4.53 -5.24
CA PHE A 120 -16.64 -4.92 -4.93
C PHE A 120 -16.99 -4.83 -3.44
N LEU A 121 -16.06 -5.18 -2.54
CA LEU A 121 -16.27 -5.02 -1.10
C LEU A 121 -16.42 -3.54 -0.69
N ILE A 122 -15.63 -2.64 -1.27
CA ILE A 122 -15.72 -1.20 -1.02
C ILE A 122 -17.01 -0.63 -1.64
N LEU A 123 -17.40 -1.10 -2.83
CA LEU A 123 -18.71 -0.77 -3.42
C LEU A 123 -19.86 -1.22 -2.49
N ALA A 124 -19.78 -2.42 -1.93
CA ALA A 124 -20.76 -2.91 -0.96
C ALA A 124 -20.78 -2.06 0.31
N VAL A 125 -19.63 -1.60 0.82
CA VAL A 125 -19.55 -0.62 1.92
C VAL A 125 -20.27 0.68 1.53
N PHE A 126 -20.01 1.22 0.34
CA PHE A 126 -20.67 2.42 -0.16
C PHE A 126 -22.19 2.25 -0.29
N ILE A 127 -22.67 1.23 -0.99
CA ILE A 127 -24.12 0.94 -1.12
C ILE A 127 -24.76 0.80 0.25
N SER A 128 -24.11 0.03 1.14
CA SER A 128 -24.55 -0.14 2.52
C SER A 128 -24.56 1.17 3.32
N SER A 129 -23.74 2.15 2.98
CA SER A 129 -23.71 3.45 3.66
C SER A 129 -24.90 4.35 3.29
N ILE A 130 -25.50 4.18 2.10
CA ILE A 130 -26.58 5.02 1.57
C ILE A 130 -27.78 5.10 2.53
N ARG A 131 -28.07 4.02 3.27
CA ARG A 131 -29.13 3.99 4.29
C ARG A 131 -28.94 5.04 5.40
N PHE A 132 -27.70 5.49 5.62
CA PHE A 132 -27.34 6.48 6.64
C PHE A 132 -27.22 7.90 6.06
N ARG A 133 -27.52 8.13 4.78
CA ARG A 133 -27.32 9.44 4.11
C ARG A 133 -28.06 10.62 4.78
N ARG A 134 -29.17 10.35 5.46
CA ARG A 134 -29.95 11.38 6.17
C ARG A 134 -29.56 11.54 7.63
N THR A 135 -29.07 10.47 8.27
CA THR A 135 -28.74 10.46 9.71
C THR A 135 -27.27 10.80 9.97
N GLU A 136 -26.36 10.32 9.13
CA GLU A 136 -24.93 10.56 9.22
C GLU A 136 -24.34 10.66 7.80
N PRO A 137 -24.45 11.82 7.13
CA PRO A 137 -24.01 11.99 5.75
C PRO A 137 -22.51 11.75 5.57
N ARG A 138 -21.68 11.98 6.60
CA ARG A 138 -20.22 11.77 6.53
C ARG A 138 -19.88 10.30 6.28
N LEU A 139 -20.66 9.34 6.77
CA LEU A 139 -20.46 7.91 6.46
C LEU A 139 -20.63 7.65 4.97
N THR A 140 -21.67 8.24 4.37
CA THR A 140 -21.94 8.08 2.93
C THR A 140 -20.89 8.79 2.08
N THR A 141 -20.52 10.03 2.43
CA THR A 141 -19.49 10.79 1.71
C THR A 141 -18.14 10.10 1.75
N VAL A 142 -17.66 9.66 2.91
CA VAL A 142 -16.36 8.98 3.01
C VAL A 142 -16.39 7.61 2.33
N SER A 143 -17.52 6.89 2.38
CA SER A 143 -17.65 5.61 1.65
C SER A 143 -17.63 5.82 0.13
N LEU A 144 -18.29 6.87 -0.38
CA LEU A 144 -18.23 7.24 -1.80
C LEU A 144 -16.81 7.62 -2.20
N LEU A 145 -16.14 8.49 -1.44
CA LEU A 145 -14.77 8.88 -1.71
C LEU A 145 -13.82 7.67 -1.66
N SER A 146 -14.03 6.71 -0.75
CA SER A 146 -13.25 5.47 -0.67
C SER A 146 -13.44 4.61 -1.92
N PHE A 147 -14.67 4.54 -2.45
CA PHE A 147 -14.98 3.84 -3.69
C PHE A 147 -14.33 4.50 -4.91
N LEU A 148 -14.42 5.82 -5.02
CA LEU A 148 -13.73 6.56 -6.09
C LEU A 148 -12.21 6.41 -5.99
N LEU A 149 -11.66 6.43 -4.77
CA LEU A 149 -10.24 6.25 -4.51
C LEU A 149 -9.75 4.86 -4.91
N VAL A 150 -10.48 3.77 -4.62
CA VAL A 150 -10.05 2.42 -5.07
C VAL A 150 -10.13 2.26 -6.59
N CYS A 151 -11.12 2.87 -7.25
CA CYS A 151 -11.18 2.89 -8.71
C CYS A 151 -9.97 3.62 -9.30
N PHE A 152 -9.62 4.77 -8.74
CA PHE A 152 -8.44 5.54 -9.12
C PHE A 152 -7.13 4.79 -8.82
N GLN A 153 -7.05 4.10 -7.69
CA GLN A 153 -5.90 3.27 -7.31
C GLN A 153 -5.71 2.10 -8.29
N GLY A 154 -6.80 1.43 -8.69
CA GLY A 154 -6.76 0.37 -9.71
C GLY A 154 -6.30 0.88 -11.08
N TRP A 155 -6.75 2.08 -11.47
CA TRP A 155 -6.29 2.75 -12.68
C TRP A 155 -4.78 3.03 -12.65
N ILE A 156 -4.26 3.63 -11.58
CA ILE A 156 -2.82 3.84 -11.37
C ILE A 156 -2.05 2.50 -11.34
N GLY A 157 -2.57 1.49 -10.64
CA GLY A 157 -1.93 0.18 -10.54
C GLY A 157 -1.72 -0.47 -11.91
N SER A 158 -2.63 -0.23 -12.85
CA SER A 158 -2.47 -0.71 -14.22
C SER A 158 -1.28 -0.05 -14.96
N PHE A 159 -0.97 1.21 -14.64
CA PHE A 159 0.19 1.93 -15.21
C PHE A 159 1.50 1.62 -14.49
N VAL A 160 1.44 1.27 -13.20
CA VAL A 160 2.62 0.78 -12.46
C VAL A 160 3.24 -0.42 -13.19
N VAL A 161 2.42 -1.34 -13.71
CA VAL A 161 2.88 -2.48 -14.53
C VAL A 161 3.44 -2.02 -15.88
N SER A 162 2.71 -1.17 -16.61
CA SER A 162 3.10 -0.80 -17.99
C SER A 162 4.32 0.13 -18.06
N THR A 163 4.58 0.91 -17.02
CA THR A 163 5.75 1.81 -16.91
C THR A 163 6.99 1.10 -16.34
N ASN A 164 7.07 -0.23 -16.47
CA ASN A 164 8.20 -1.02 -15.93
C ASN A 164 8.47 -0.73 -14.44
N LEU A 165 7.39 -0.59 -13.65
CA LEU A 165 7.48 -0.43 -12.20
C LEU A 165 8.28 0.82 -11.78
N THR A 166 8.08 1.94 -12.48
CA THR A 166 8.74 3.22 -12.15
C THR A 166 8.59 3.57 -10.66
N PRO A 167 9.67 3.99 -9.97
CA PRO A 167 9.66 4.16 -8.51
C PRO A 167 8.61 5.14 -7.98
N TRP A 168 8.40 6.25 -8.69
CA TRP A 168 7.45 7.28 -8.27
C TRP A 168 6.00 6.80 -8.38
N THR A 169 5.64 6.00 -9.40
CA THR A 169 4.28 5.48 -9.57
C THR A 169 3.92 4.48 -8.46
N ILE A 170 4.87 3.64 -8.05
CA ILE A 170 4.73 2.73 -6.90
C ILE A 170 4.52 3.54 -5.62
N THR A 171 5.32 4.59 -5.42
CA THR A 171 5.24 5.45 -4.24
C THR A 171 3.86 6.09 -4.14
N VAL A 172 3.37 6.73 -5.21
CA VAL A 172 2.02 7.32 -5.25
C VAL A 172 0.95 6.26 -4.98
N HIS A 173 1.03 5.10 -5.63
CA HIS A 173 0.08 4.01 -5.42
C HIS A 173 0.01 3.55 -3.96
N MET A 174 1.16 3.41 -3.29
CA MET A 174 1.23 3.02 -1.89
C MET A 174 0.66 4.08 -0.94
N PHE A 175 0.97 5.37 -1.13
CA PHE A 175 0.41 6.43 -0.29
C PHE A 175 -1.11 6.57 -0.46
N LEU A 176 -1.64 6.38 -1.67
CA LEU A 176 -3.08 6.31 -1.91
C LEU A 176 -3.72 5.09 -1.20
N ALA A 177 -3.02 3.95 -1.14
CA ALA A 177 -3.46 2.79 -0.37
C ALA A 177 -3.51 3.08 1.14
N LEU A 178 -2.51 3.78 1.70
CA LEU A 178 -2.51 4.20 3.11
C LEU A 178 -3.66 5.20 3.40
N LEU A 179 -3.96 6.11 2.47
CA LEU A 179 -5.12 6.99 2.57
C LEU A 179 -6.42 6.19 2.60
N LEU A 180 -6.57 5.18 1.73
CA LEU A 180 -7.75 4.29 1.73
C LEU A 180 -7.88 3.55 3.07
N VAL A 181 -6.78 3.03 3.62
CA VAL A 181 -6.74 2.41 4.95
C VAL A 181 -7.23 3.39 6.03
N ALA A 182 -6.75 4.63 6.03
CA ALA A 182 -7.20 5.66 6.97
C ALA A 182 -8.70 5.94 6.84
N MET A 183 -9.23 6.07 5.61
CA MET A 183 -10.66 6.27 5.37
C MET A 183 -11.51 5.10 5.88
N LEU A 184 -11.07 3.85 5.68
CA LEU A 184 -11.75 2.66 6.19
C LEU A 184 -11.73 2.62 7.73
N PHE A 185 -10.61 2.95 8.39
CA PHE A 185 -10.57 3.09 9.85
C PHE A 185 -11.51 4.19 10.36
N TYR A 186 -11.60 5.32 9.64
CA TYR A 186 -12.55 6.38 9.96
C TYR A 186 -13.99 5.86 9.93
N LEU A 187 -14.38 5.11 8.89
CA LEU A 187 -15.70 4.51 8.78
C LEU A 187 -15.97 3.50 9.92
N VAL A 188 -15.00 2.64 10.24
CA VAL A 188 -15.10 1.68 11.37
C VAL A 188 -15.29 2.42 12.69
N HIS A 189 -14.52 3.49 12.93
CA HIS A 189 -14.60 4.29 14.14
C HIS A 189 -15.97 4.96 14.28
N ARG A 190 -16.46 5.62 13.22
CA ARG A 190 -17.79 6.27 13.22
C ARG A 190 -18.94 5.28 13.43
N ALA A 191 -18.79 4.06 12.94
CA ALA A 191 -19.76 2.98 13.12
C ALA A 191 -19.63 2.23 14.47
N SER A 192 -18.69 2.63 15.34
CA SER A 192 -18.40 1.98 16.63
C SER A 192 -18.77 2.85 17.83
N TYR A 193 -19.14 2.21 18.93
CA TYR A 193 -19.22 2.82 20.26
C TYR A 193 -17.81 2.84 20.87
N ALA A 194 -16.93 3.74 20.39
CA ALA A 194 -15.58 3.83 20.93
C ALA A 194 -15.58 4.65 22.22
N THR A 195 -14.97 4.12 23.28
CA THR A 195 -14.58 4.92 24.45
C THR A 195 -13.53 5.93 24.02
N MET A 196 -13.76 7.20 24.38
CA MET A 196 -12.85 8.29 24.07
C MET A 196 -11.67 8.28 25.03
N ILE A 197 -10.51 8.68 24.53
CA ILE A 197 -9.27 8.79 25.32
C ILE A 197 -8.94 10.28 25.41
N ASP A 198 -8.77 10.79 26.63
CA ASP A 198 -8.43 12.20 26.85
C ASP A 198 -6.93 12.36 27.16
N SER A 199 -6.24 13.10 26.30
CA SER A 199 -4.82 13.45 26.45
C SER A 199 -4.41 14.50 25.39
N SER A 200 -4.37 15.78 25.76
CA SER A 200 -3.94 16.89 24.87
C SER A 200 -2.50 16.72 24.38
N THR A 201 -1.57 16.36 25.27
CA THR A 201 -0.16 16.11 24.91
C THR A 201 0.00 14.87 24.04
N GLY A 202 -0.74 13.79 24.33
CA GLY A 202 -0.66 12.55 23.55
C GLY A 202 -1.04 12.73 22.08
N PHE A 203 -1.96 13.64 21.78
CA PHE A 203 -2.38 13.95 20.42
C PHE A 203 -1.23 14.51 19.55
N TRP A 204 -0.51 15.51 20.05
CA TRP A 204 0.60 16.11 19.30
C TRP A 204 1.78 15.14 19.13
N TRP A 205 2.06 14.33 20.16
CA TRP A 205 3.05 13.26 20.05
C TRP A 205 2.66 12.22 19.00
N LEU A 206 1.38 11.86 18.94
CA LEU A 206 0.89 10.91 17.94
C LEU A 206 0.97 11.47 16.53
N LEU A 207 0.60 12.74 16.32
CA LEU A 207 0.77 13.40 15.01
C LEU A 207 2.25 13.42 14.58
N ALA A 208 3.16 13.74 15.50
CA ALA A 208 4.60 13.68 15.23
C ALA A 208 5.04 12.25 14.85
N CYS A 209 4.61 11.24 15.61
CA CYS A 209 4.91 9.82 15.32
C CYS A 209 4.39 9.36 13.95
N MET A 210 3.19 9.81 13.56
CA MET A 210 2.62 9.51 12.24
C MET A 210 3.40 10.21 11.13
N GLY A 211 3.76 11.49 11.33
CA GLY A 211 4.56 12.25 10.36
C GLY A 211 5.92 11.60 10.09
N VAL A 212 6.66 11.24 11.15
CA VAL A 212 7.95 10.55 10.98
C VAL A 212 7.79 9.15 10.39
N LEU A 213 6.70 8.43 10.69
CA LEU A 213 6.46 7.13 10.08
C LEU A 213 6.23 7.25 8.58
N LEU A 214 5.48 8.25 8.11
CA LEU A 214 5.28 8.50 6.68
C LEU A 214 6.59 8.84 5.97
N VAL A 215 7.47 9.63 6.62
CA VAL A 215 8.83 9.88 6.11
C VAL A 215 9.64 8.58 6.07
N GLN A 216 9.60 7.75 7.11
CA GLN A 216 10.30 6.45 7.12
C GLN A 216 9.81 5.51 6.01
N VAL A 217 8.51 5.51 5.72
CA VAL A 217 7.91 4.74 4.63
C VAL A 217 8.41 5.25 3.27
N LEU A 218 8.51 6.56 3.08
CA LEU A 218 9.11 7.17 1.88
C LEU A 218 10.60 6.83 1.73
N LEU A 219 11.38 6.89 2.81
CA LEU A 219 12.77 6.45 2.80
C LEU A 219 12.86 4.95 2.46
N GLY A 220 11.91 4.15 2.91
CA GLY A 220 11.83 2.73 2.60
C GLY A 220 11.60 2.45 1.11
N THR A 221 10.80 3.27 0.42
CA THR A 221 10.62 3.13 -1.04
C THR A 221 11.89 3.48 -1.81
N GLN A 222 12.68 4.45 -1.33
CA GLN A 222 13.99 4.77 -1.90
C GLN A 222 15.00 3.63 -1.73
N VAL A 223 15.03 2.97 -0.56
CA VAL A 223 15.86 1.77 -0.37
C VAL A 223 15.45 0.67 -1.35
N ARG A 224 14.15 0.51 -1.60
CA ARG A 224 13.67 -0.47 -2.57
C ARG A 224 14.09 -0.13 -3.99
N GLU A 225 14.02 1.14 -4.39
CA GLU A 225 14.50 1.62 -5.68
C GLU A 225 16.01 1.35 -5.85
N ALA A 226 16.82 1.71 -4.86
CA ALA A 226 18.26 1.44 -4.87
C ALA A 226 18.55 -0.08 -4.95
N LEU A 227 17.75 -0.91 -4.26
CA LEU A 227 17.88 -2.36 -4.32
C LEU A 227 17.59 -2.90 -5.72
N ASP A 228 16.58 -2.35 -6.41
CA ASP A 228 16.23 -2.74 -7.77
C ASP A 228 17.36 -2.42 -8.76
N GLU A 229 18.04 -1.29 -8.58
CA GLU A 229 19.21 -0.91 -9.38
C GLU A 229 20.40 -1.84 -9.11
N VAL A 230 20.75 -2.06 -7.83
CA VAL A 230 21.88 -2.92 -7.42
C VAL A 230 21.70 -4.36 -7.90
N ALA A 231 20.46 -4.86 -7.92
CA ALA A 231 20.14 -6.20 -8.40
C ALA A 231 20.47 -6.44 -9.89
N THR A 232 20.71 -5.38 -10.68
CA THR A 232 21.05 -5.50 -12.11
C THR A 232 22.52 -5.84 -12.36
N TYR A 233 23.42 -5.50 -11.42
CA TYR A 233 24.87 -5.64 -11.62
C TYR A 233 25.60 -6.38 -10.49
N ALA A 234 25.04 -6.43 -9.27
CA ALA A 234 25.68 -7.04 -8.11
C ALA A 234 25.06 -8.40 -7.76
N VAL A 235 25.91 -9.32 -7.30
CA VAL A 235 25.46 -10.59 -6.69
C VAL A 235 24.78 -10.32 -5.36
N ARG A 236 23.88 -11.21 -4.95
CA ARG A 236 22.94 -10.99 -3.85
C ARG A 236 23.63 -10.68 -2.51
N GLU A 237 24.77 -11.28 -2.26
CA GLU A 237 25.58 -11.09 -1.06
C GLU A 237 26.16 -9.67 -0.96
N GLN A 238 26.34 -9.00 -2.10
CA GLN A 238 26.89 -7.65 -2.19
C GLN A 238 25.81 -6.57 -2.20
N TRP A 239 24.52 -6.94 -2.20
CA TRP A 239 23.44 -5.96 -2.33
C TRP A 239 23.48 -4.88 -1.26
N ILE A 240 23.55 -5.27 0.01
CA ILE A 240 23.54 -4.32 1.14
C ILE A 240 24.75 -3.38 1.10
N ALA A 241 25.91 -3.87 0.67
CA ALA A 241 27.12 -3.07 0.58
C ALA A 241 27.04 -1.98 -0.50
N ASN A 242 26.21 -2.18 -1.54
CA ASN A 242 26.06 -1.28 -2.67
C ASN A 242 24.79 -0.40 -2.61
N LEU A 243 23.96 -0.51 -1.56
CA LEU A 243 22.74 0.32 -1.41
C LEU A 243 23.01 1.81 -1.17
N GLY A 244 24.23 2.17 -0.76
CA GLY A 244 24.65 3.56 -0.54
C GLY A 244 23.84 4.28 0.54
N ASP A 245 23.65 5.59 0.34
CA ASP A 245 23.10 6.50 1.34
C ASP A 245 21.62 6.25 1.66
N ALA A 246 20.83 5.77 0.70
CA ALA A 246 19.41 5.50 0.90
C ALA A 246 19.19 4.52 2.06
N PHE A 247 19.99 3.45 2.11
CA PHE A 247 19.95 2.46 3.19
C PHE A 247 20.40 3.04 4.53
N ILE A 248 21.51 3.80 4.54
CA ILE A 248 22.05 4.40 5.76
C ILE A 248 21.03 5.39 6.36
N LEU A 249 20.41 6.21 5.51
CA LEU A 249 19.40 7.19 5.91
C LEU A 249 18.16 6.49 6.47
N HIS A 250 17.57 5.52 5.75
CA HIS A 250 16.41 4.77 6.22
C HIS A 250 16.68 4.04 7.54
N ARG A 251 17.83 3.36 7.65
CA ARG A 251 18.23 2.64 8.86
C ARG A 251 18.37 3.60 10.04
N SER A 252 19.09 4.71 9.85
CA SER A 252 19.40 5.65 10.94
C SER A 252 18.16 6.46 11.35
N PHE A 253 17.30 6.85 10.41
CA PHE A 253 16.05 7.56 10.67
C PHE A 253 15.05 6.69 11.48
N SER A 254 15.14 5.37 11.38
CA SER A 254 14.31 4.46 12.21
C SER A 254 14.51 4.65 13.72
N TRP A 255 15.66 5.15 14.17
CA TRP A 255 15.89 5.50 15.58
C TRP A 255 15.05 6.69 16.02
N ILE A 256 14.86 7.68 15.15
CA ILE A 256 13.95 8.82 15.41
C ILE A 256 12.52 8.32 15.55
N VAL A 257 12.09 7.42 14.65
CA VAL A 257 10.78 6.77 14.73
C VAL A 257 10.64 6.06 16.07
N LEU A 258 11.60 5.22 16.46
CA LEU A 258 11.56 4.48 17.73
C LEU A 258 11.50 5.41 18.94
N LEU A 259 12.38 6.41 19.02
CA LEU A 259 12.46 7.34 20.15
C LEU A 259 11.16 8.15 20.31
N LEU A 260 10.58 8.63 19.22
CA LEU A 260 9.30 9.34 19.27
C LEU A 260 8.16 8.44 19.75
N HIS A 261 8.13 7.18 19.32
CA HIS A 261 7.14 6.21 19.78
C HIS A 261 7.32 5.84 21.25
N VAL A 262 8.56 5.70 21.73
CA VAL A 262 8.85 5.55 23.17
C VAL A 262 8.29 6.75 23.94
N GLY A 263 8.52 7.98 23.46
CA GLY A 263 7.95 9.19 24.03
C GLY A 263 6.41 9.16 24.09
N LEU A 264 5.75 8.77 23.00
CA LEU A 264 4.30 8.60 22.93
C LEU A 264 3.79 7.58 23.96
N ILE A 265 4.45 6.42 24.06
CA ILE A 265 4.12 5.37 25.04
C ILE A 265 4.23 5.91 26.46
N LEU A 266 5.32 6.62 26.78
CA LEU A 266 5.53 7.20 28.11
C LEU A 266 4.46 8.24 28.48
N LYS A 267 3.95 9.01 27.50
CA LYS A 267 2.88 9.99 27.72
C LYS A 267 1.51 9.33 27.91
N LEU A 268 1.22 8.25 27.19
CA LEU A 268 -0.09 7.60 27.21
C LEU A 268 -0.19 6.40 28.17
N ARG A 269 0.91 5.93 28.77
CA ARG A 269 0.91 4.72 29.64
C ARG A 269 -0.01 4.81 30.86
N LYS A 270 -0.26 6.03 31.35
CA LYS A 270 -1.14 6.30 32.49
C LYS A 270 -2.58 6.63 32.07
N THR A 271 -2.86 6.68 30.77
CA THR A 271 -4.19 7.03 30.25
C THR A 271 -5.06 5.78 30.13
N ASP A 272 -6.25 5.83 30.70
CA ASP A 272 -7.20 4.72 30.63
C ASP A 272 -7.66 4.44 29.20
N GLY A 273 -7.80 3.16 28.86
CA GLY A 273 -8.15 2.71 27.51
C GLY A 273 -7.01 2.73 26.48
N ALA A 274 -5.84 3.31 26.80
CA ALA A 274 -4.69 3.36 25.89
C ALA A 274 -3.81 2.09 25.92
N LYS A 275 -3.80 1.34 27.03
CA LYS A 275 -2.84 0.22 27.25
C LYS A 275 -2.80 -0.82 26.11
N ALA A 276 -3.95 -1.26 25.61
CA ALA A 276 -4.02 -2.22 24.52
C ALA A 276 -3.42 -1.67 23.21
N PHE A 277 -3.66 -0.39 22.91
CA PHE A 277 -3.06 0.27 21.74
C PHE A 277 -1.54 0.35 21.88
N LEU A 278 -1.04 0.73 23.05
CA LEU A 278 0.39 0.86 23.30
C LEU A 278 1.11 -0.49 23.21
N LEU A 279 0.53 -1.57 23.77
CA LEU A 279 1.13 -2.91 23.69
C LEU A 279 1.23 -3.39 22.24
N THR A 280 0.14 -3.26 21.46
CA THR A 280 0.15 -3.62 20.04
C THR A 280 1.14 -2.77 19.25
N LEU A 281 1.23 -1.47 19.55
CA LEU A 281 2.16 -0.56 18.90
C LEU A 281 3.63 -0.97 19.14
N ILE A 282 3.98 -1.37 20.37
CA ILE A 282 5.31 -1.90 20.69
C ILE A 282 5.61 -3.14 19.86
N VAL A 283 4.69 -4.11 19.81
CA VAL A 283 4.87 -5.34 19.04
C VAL A 283 5.07 -5.06 17.56
N LEU A 284 4.28 -4.16 16.97
CA LEU A 284 4.39 -3.82 15.55
C LEU A 284 5.71 -3.12 15.22
N ILE A 285 6.16 -2.18 16.06
CA ILE A 285 7.42 -1.45 15.84
C ILE A 285 8.61 -2.39 15.99
N LEU A 286 8.64 -3.20 17.05
CA LEU A 286 9.69 -4.19 17.24
C LEU A 286 9.73 -5.21 16.10
N GLY A 287 8.57 -5.68 15.63
CA GLY A 287 8.48 -6.55 14.46
C GLY A 287 8.98 -5.88 13.18
N THR A 288 8.67 -4.60 12.98
CA THR A 288 9.15 -3.82 11.82
C THR A 288 10.67 -3.68 11.87
N ILE A 289 11.24 -3.33 13.02
CA ILE A 289 12.71 -3.25 13.19
C ILE A 289 13.36 -4.62 12.98
N LEU A 290 12.81 -5.67 13.60
CA LEU A 290 13.32 -7.04 13.48
C LEU A 290 13.36 -7.52 12.04
N THR A 291 12.29 -7.29 11.28
CA THR A 291 12.23 -7.65 9.86
C THR A 291 13.21 -6.82 9.03
N GLY A 292 13.38 -5.53 9.35
CA GLY A 292 14.37 -4.65 8.70
C GLY A 292 15.81 -5.11 8.93
N VAL A 293 16.19 -5.38 10.18
CA VAL A 293 17.52 -5.90 10.54
C VAL A 293 17.76 -7.26 9.89
N SER A 294 16.75 -8.14 9.91
CA SER A 294 16.83 -9.45 9.27
C SER A 294 17.08 -9.34 7.76
N MET A 295 16.45 -8.38 7.06
CA MET A 295 16.75 -8.15 5.65
C MET A 295 18.19 -7.69 5.41
N ALA A 296 18.75 -6.88 6.30
CA ALA A 296 20.14 -6.45 6.20
C ALA A 296 21.15 -7.59 6.44
N TRP A 297 20.82 -8.57 7.29
CA TRP A 297 21.73 -9.66 7.65
C TRP A 297 21.61 -10.90 6.76
N PHE A 298 20.41 -11.16 6.22
CA PHE A 298 20.13 -12.37 5.43
C PHE A 298 19.97 -12.09 3.93
N ALA A 299 20.69 -11.10 3.40
CA ALA A 299 20.72 -10.76 1.97
C ALA A 299 19.32 -10.51 1.35
N VAL A 300 18.53 -9.71 2.06
CA VAL A 300 17.18 -9.27 1.69
C VAL A 300 16.27 -10.42 1.21
N PRO A 301 15.85 -11.34 2.10
CA PRO A 301 14.95 -12.43 1.73
C PRO A 301 13.64 -11.88 1.13
N PRO A 302 13.13 -12.46 0.04
CA PRO A 302 12.02 -11.86 -0.71
C PRO A 302 10.72 -11.82 0.12
N TYR A 303 10.51 -12.77 1.02
CA TYR A 303 9.35 -12.84 1.89
C TYR A 303 9.38 -11.86 3.07
N LEU A 304 10.54 -11.31 3.45
CA LEU A 304 10.62 -10.34 4.55
C LEU A 304 10.22 -8.92 4.13
N GLN A 305 10.41 -8.55 2.86
CA GLN A 305 10.04 -7.22 2.37
C GLN A 305 8.52 -6.95 2.48
N PRO A 306 7.63 -7.88 2.05
CA PRO A 306 6.18 -7.72 2.19
C PRO A 306 5.75 -7.67 3.65
N VAL A 307 6.39 -8.46 4.53
CA VAL A 307 6.09 -8.47 5.97
C VAL A 307 6.51 -7.14 6.61
N HIS A 308 7.68 -6.61 6.27
CA HIS A 308 8.15 -5.32 6.77
C HIS A 308 7.18 -4.18 6.40
N LEU A 309 6.75 -4.14 5.14
CA LEU A 309 5.76 -3.16 4.67
C LEU A 309 4.39 -3.35 5.34
N LEU A 310 3.94 -4.59 5.53
CA LEU A 310 2.69 -4.90 6.22
C LEU A 310 2.72 -4.40 7.67
N LEU A 311 3.80 -4.65 8.42
CA LEU A 311 3.93 -4.20 9.80
C LEU A 311 3.98 -2.67 9.91
N ALA A 312 4.67 -2.00 8.98
CA ALA A 312 4.68 -0.53 8.92
C ALA A 312 3.29 0.05 8.61
N SER A 313 2.55 -0.53 7.66
CA SER A 313 1.18 -0.07 7.32
C SER A 313 0.17 -0.36 8.44
N LEU A 314 0.29 -1.49 9.15
CA LEU A 314 -0.49 -1.79 10.35
C LEU A 314 -0.19 -0.80 11.48
N THR A 315 1.07 -0.41 11.66
CA THR A 315 1.49 0.62 12.61
C THR A 315 0.78 1.94 12.31
N PHE A 316 0.84 2.38 11.04
CA PHE A 316 0.13 3.58 10.58
C PHE A 316 -1.39 3.50 10.84
N GLY A 317 -2.02 2.37 10.50
CA GLY A 317 -3.46 2.17 10.73
C GLY A 317 -3.84 2.21 12.21
N LEU A 318 -3.04 1.58 13.08
CA LEU A 318 -3.23 1.60 14.53
C LEU A 318 -3.08 3.01 15.11
N GLN A 319 -2.05 3.75 14.67
CA GLN A 319 -1.85 5.14 15.05
C GLN A 319 -3.03 6.01 14.60
N PHE A 320 -3.51 5.85 13.36
CA PHE A 320 -4.66 6.59 12.87
C PHE A 320 -5.93 6.26 13.68
N MET A 321 -6.14 4.98 14.03
CA MET A 321 -7.25 4.58 14.89
C MET A 321 -7.15 5.21 16.29
N LEU A 322 -5.94 5.31 16.86
CA LEU A 322 -5.70 6.01 18.12
C LEU A 322 -5.96 7.52 18.00
N LEU A 323 -5.56 8.13 16.88
CA LEU A 323 -5.79 9.55 16.58
C LEU A 323 -7.28 9.88 16.57
N LEU A 324 -8.09 9.01 15.97
CA LEU A 324 -9.55 9.16 15.95
C LEU A 324 -10.19 9.05 17.35
N LYS A 325 -9.53 8.40 18.32
CA LYS A 325 -10.03 8.24 19.69
C LYS A 325 -9.55 9.33 20.65
N LEU A 326 -8.42 9.98 20.36
CA LEU A 326 -7.83 11.01 21.21
C LEU A 326 -8.58 12.35 21.09
N ASN A 327 -8.92 12.96 22.24
CA ASN A 327 -9.43 14.33 22.38
C ASN A 327 -10.66 14.69 21.52
N ARG A 328 -11.45 13.72 21.09
CA ARG A 328 -12.66 14.00 20.32
C ARG A 328 -13.87 14.18 21.24
N LYS A 329 -14.60 15.27 21.00
CA LYS A 329 -15.84 15.61 21.71
C LYS A 329 -17.11 15.10 21.00
N GLU A 330 -16.98 14.52 19.80
CA GLU A 330 -18.13 14.04 19.02
C GLU A 330 -18.62 12.67 19.54
N LYS A 331 -19.91 12.58 19.91
CA LYS A 331 -20.53 11.31 20.30
C LYS A 331 -20.67 10.39 19.08
N PRO A 332 -20.28 9.11 19.15
CA PRO A 332 -20.47 8.18 18.03
C PRO A 332 -21.96 7.94 17.76
N VAL A 333 -22.35 7.83 16.48
CA VAL A 333 -23.75 7.66 16.03
C VAL A 333 -24.40 6.43 16.64
N ALA A 334 -23.62 5.38 16.85
CA ALA A 334 -24.10 4.18 17.47
C ALA A 334 -24.67 4.48 18.87
N ALA A 335 -24.08 5.41 19.64
CA ALA A 335 -24.57 5.82 20.95
C ALA A 335 -25.88 6.62 20.94
N LEU A 336 -26.41 6.93 19.75
CA LEU A 336 -27.67 7.66 19.53
C LEU A 336 -28.80 6.77 18.98
N SER A 337 -28.56 5.47 18.77
CA SER A 337 -29.52 4.49 18.24
C SER A 337 -29.63 3.26 19.13
#